data_AF-A0A2V7VDA3-F1
#
_entry.id   AF-A0A2V7VDA3-F1
#
_cell.length_a   1.000
_cell.length_b   1.000
_cell.length_c   1.000
_cell.angle_alpha   90.00
_cell.angle_beta   90.00
_cell.angle_gamma   90.00
#
_symmetry.space_group_name_H-M   'P 1'
#
loop_
_entity.id
_entity.type
_entity.pdbx_description
1 polymer ?
#
loop_
_entity_poly.entity_id
_entity_poly.type
_entity_poly.pdbx_seq_one_letter_code
_entity_poly.pdbx_strand_id
1 'polypeptide(L)'
;MTVLVWTLFAPLVTALLGVLPAPRRIKEANLVGGLGVTLLLSIGTAGDFLGGSTPSAFGDALRVDGLSALVLVLSALVGLLSGAYSVGYLRRNDARGLVSPGRRREFDALVPLYVFAIRADDTGLGVPGRVPQP
;
A
#
# COMPACT_ATOMS: atom_id res chain seq x y z
N MET A 1 0.39 -2.79 18.02
CA MET A 1 0.62 -1.32 18.01
C MET A 1 1.47 -0.89 16.82
N THR A 2 2.74 -1.29 16.71
CA THR A 2 3.68 -0.73 15.71
C THR A 2 3.44 -1.18 14.26
N VAL A 3 3.10 -2.45 14.05
CA VAL A 3 3.01 -3.05 12.68
C VAL A 3 1.89 -2.43 11.84
N LEU A 4 0.76 -2.14 12.47
CA LEU A 4 -0.42 -1.56 11.81
C LEU A 4 -0.13 -0.17 11.23
N VAL A 5 0.59 0.68 11.96
CA VAL A 5 1.02 1.99 11.47
C VAL A 5 1.95 1.85 10.26
N TRP A 6 2.84 0.87 10.27
CA TRP A 6 3.73 0.61 9.14
C TRP A 6 2.98 0.18 7.88
N THR A 7 1.81 -0.44 7.97
CA THR A 7 0.99 -0.79 6.80
C THR A 7 0.52 0.44 6.00
N LEU A 8 0.43 1.60 6.65
CA LEU A 8 0.06 2.88 6.03
C LEU A 8 1.30 3.66 5.56
N PHE A 9 2.36 3.68 6.37
CA PHE A 9 3.57 4.41 6.00
C PHE A 9 4.31 3.75 4.83
N ALA A 10 4.32 2.43 4.70
CA ALA A 10 5.00 1.73 3.62
C ALA A 10 4.54 2.15 2.21
N PRO A 11 3.24 2.10 1.86
CA PRO A 11 2.77 2.56 0.55
C PRO A 11 2.94 4.07 0.36
N LEU A 12 2.84 4.88 1.42
CA LEU A 12 3.05 6.32 1.36
C LEU A 12 4.51 6.68 1.03
N VAL A 13 5.47 6.07 1.72
CA VAL A 13 6.91 6.25 1.44
C VAL A 13 7.23 5.76 0.03
N THR A 14 6.65 4.64 -0.38
CA THR A 14 6.81 4.10 -1.75
C THR A 14 6.34 5.11 -2.79
N ALA A 15 5.19 5.76 -2.58
CA ALA A 15 4.66 6.81 -3.45
C ALA A 15 5.60 8.01 -3.53
N LEU A 16 6.08 8.52 -2.38
CA LEU A 16 6.98 9.66 -2.29
C LEU A 16 8.30 9.41 -3.04
N LEU A 17 8.88 8.22 -2.86
CA LEU A 17 10.08 7.81 -3.58
C LEU A 17 9.83 7.63 -5.09
N GLY A 18 8.60 7.31 -5.50
CA GLY A 18 8.18 7.19 -6.90
C GLY A 18 8.21 8.51 -7.68
N VAL A 19 8.08 9.65 -6.98
CA VAL A 19 8.14 11.00 -7.57
C VAL A 19 9.58 11.42 -7.88
N LEU A 20 10.54 10.96 -7.06
CA LEU A 20 11.93 11.39 -7.17
C LEU A 20 12.57 10.96 -8.50
N PRO A 21 13.45 11.80 -9.09
CA PRO A 21 14.21 11.42 -10.27
C PRO A 21 15.18 10.29 -9.92
N ALA A 22 14.98 9.12 -10.52
CA ALA A 22 15.84 7.96 -10.32
C ALA A 22 15.95 7.13 -11.61
N PRO A 23 17.04 6.34 -11.77
CA PRO A 23 17.15 5.35 -12.83
C PRO A 23 15.96 4.41 -12.82
N ARG A 24 15.49 4.04 -14.00
CA ARG A 24 14.34 3.15 -14.21
C ARG A 24 14.35 1.91 -13.32
N ARG A 25 15.47 1.18 -13.23
CA ARG A 25 15.58 -0.03 -12.41
C ARG A 25 15.30 0.23 -10.93
N ILE A 26 15.74 1.38 -10.42
CA ILE A 26 15.51 1.78 -9.03
C ILE A 26 14.03 2.09 -8.82
N LYS A 27 13.37 2.74 -9.77
CA LYS A 27 11.92 3.01 -9.69
C LYS A 27 11.08 1.73 -9.71
N GLU A 28 11.43 0.80 -10.59
CA GLU A 28 10.78 -0.52 -10.67
C GLU A 28 10.99 -1.33 -9.38
N ALA A 29 12.21 -1.32 -8.83
CA ALA A 29 12.51 -1.96 -7.55
C ALA A 29 11.79 -1.29 -6.38
N ASN A 30 11.69 0.05 -6.36
CA ASN A 30 10.94 0.79 -5.34
C ASN A 30 9.46 0.42 -5.38
N LEU A 31 8.83 0.43 -6.57
CA LEU A 31 7.42 0.10 -6.73
C LEU A 31 7.12 -1.34 -6.27
N VAL A 32 7.82 -2.32 -6.84
CA VAL A 32 7.56 -3.74 -6.53
C VAL A 32 8.00 -4.09 -5.12
N GLY A 33 9.15 -3.58 -4.68
CA GLY A 33 9.68 -3.80 -3.33
C GLY A 33 8.79 -3.17 -2.26
N GLY A 34 8.36 -1.92 -2.44
CA GLY A 34 7.47 -1.24 -1.51
C GLY A 34 6.10 -1.89 -1.39
N LEU A 35 5.52 -2.34 -2.51
CA LEU A 35 4.28 -3.13 -2.49
C LEU A 35 4.48 -4.51 -1.84
N GLY A 36 5.65 -5.14 -2.04
CA GLY A 36 6.02 -6.40 -1.39
C GLY A 36 6.12 -6.25 0.14
N VAL A 37 6.78 -5.19 0.61
CA VAL A 37 6.83 -4.84 2.03
C VAL A 37 5.43 -4.59 2.59
N THR A 38 4.58 -3.88 1.85
CA THR A 38 3.18 -3.63 2.23
C THR A 38 2.39 -4.94 2.40
N LEU A 39 2.59 -5.91 1.52
CA LEU A 39 1.99 -7.25 1.65
C LEU A 39 2.47 -7.99 2.89
N LEU A 40 3.78 -8.01 3.15
CA LEU A 40 4.35 -8.68 4.33
C LEU A 40 3.81 -8.09 5.63
N LEU A 41 3.73 -6.76 5.73
CA LEU A 41 3.15 -6.07 6.88
C LEU A 41 1.66 -6.40 7.06
N SER A 42 0.92 -6.55 5.95
CA SER A 42 -0.49 -6.92 5.98
C SER A 42 -0.70 -8.36 6.45
N ILE A 43 0.13 -9.29 5.98
CA ILE A 43 0.12 -10.69 6.45
C ILE A 43 0.46 -10.73 7.95
N GLY A 44 1.46 -9.98 8.40
CA GLY A 44 1.81 -9.89 9.82
C GLY A 44 0.63 -9.39 10.67
N THR A 45 -0.04 -8.33 10.22
CA THR A 45 -1.21 -7.78 10.91
C THR A 45 -2.37 -8.77 10.96
N ALA A 46 -2.62 -9.51 9.88
CA ALA A 46 -3.63 -10.57 9.87
C ALA A 46 -3.24 -11.75 10.77
N GLY A 47 -1.96 -12.12 10.83
CA GLY A 47 -1.43 -13.13 11.73
C GLY A 47 -1.62 -12.76 13.20
N ASP A 48 -1.35 -11.50 13.56
CA ASP A 48 -1.59 -10.96 14.90
C ASP A 48 -3.08 -11.08 15.28
N PHE A 49 -3.99 -10.76 14.34
CA PHE A 49 -5.43 -10.91 14.55
C PHE A 49 -5.86 -12.37 14.77
N LEU A 50 -5.37 -13.28 13.93
CA LEU A 50 -5.65 -14.72 14.06
C LEU A 50 -5.04 -15.34 15.32
N GLY A 51 -3.96 -14.76 15.84
CA GLY A 51 -3.34 -15.12 17.12
C GLY A 51 -4.14 -14.67 18.35
N GLY A 52 -5.30 -14.04 18.17
CA GLY A 52 -6.19 -13.60 19.25
C GLY A 52 -5.91 -12.19 19.77
N SER A 53 -4.97 -11.46 19.16
CA SER A 53 -4.79 -10.04 19.44
C SER A 53 -5.73 -9.19 18.59
N THR A 54 -6.09 -7.99 19.03
CA THR A 54 -6.81 -7.03 18.20
C THR A 54 -5.86 -5.87 17.90
N PRO A 55 -5.20 -5.86 16.73
CA PRO A 55 -4.30 -4.78 16.37
C PRO A 55 -5.07 -3.46 16.33
N SER A 56 -4.74 -2.56 17.26
CA SER A 56 -5.21 -1.18 17.25
C SER A 56 -4.08 -0.16 17.34
N ALA A 57 -4.35 1.06 16.90
CA ALA A 57 -3.47 2.21 16.98
C ALA A 57 -4.28 3.50 17.22
N PHE A 58 -3.60 4.54 17.74
CA PHE A 58 -4.22 5.84 18.08
C PHE A 58 -5.42 5.74 19.02
N GLY A 59 -5.32 4.96 20.10
CA GLY A 59 -6.38 4.84 21.10
C GLY A 59 -7.68 4.25 20.55
N ASP A 60 -7.58 3.15 19.79
CA ASP A 60 -8.67 2.44 19.10
C ASP A 60 -9.31 3.17 17.90
N ALA A 61 -8.80 4.36 17.52
CA ALA A 61 -9.23 5.04 16.29
C ALA A 61 -8.94 4.22 15.02
N LEU A 62 -7.80 3.51 15.00
CA LEU A 62 -7.54 2.44 14.03
C LEU A 62 -7.71 1.11 14.73
N ARG A 63 -8.67 0.31 14.28
CA ARG A 63 -8.89 -1.05 14.79
C ARG A 63 -9.07 -1.99 13.61
N VAL A 64 -8.30 -3.07 13.61
CA VAL A 64 -8.42 -4.13 12.61
C VAL A 64 -9.29 -5.25 13.20
N ASP A 65 -10.44 -5.46 12.58
CA ASP A 65 -11.24 -6.67 12.74
C ASP A 65 -10.88 -7.70 11.66
N GLY A 66 -11.56 -8.86 11.69
CA GLY A 66 -11.28 -9.95 10.74
C GLY A 66 -11.55 -9.59 9.28
N LEU A 67 -12.51 -8.69 9.03
CA LEU A 67 -12.80 -8.22 7.68
C LEU A 67 -11.70 -7.24 7.23
N SER A 68 -11.34 -6.25 8.06
CA SER A 68 -10.23 -5.34 7.76
C SER A 68 -8.93 -6.09 7.52
N ALA A 69 -8.63 -7.14 8.30
CA ALA A 69 -7.43 -7.96 8.11
C ALA A 69 -7.42 -8.64 6.73
N LEU A 70 -8.55 -9.20 6.31
CA LEU A 70 -8.69 -9.81 4.99
C LEU A 70 -8.54 -8.78 3.87
N VAL A 71 -9.21 -7.64 3.97
CA VAL A 71 -9.16 -6.58 2.94
C VAL A 71 -7.76 -5.99 2.81
N LEU A 72 -7.02 -5.84 3.93
CA LEU A 72 -5.61 -5.49 3.91
C LEU A 72 -4.84 -6.52 3.06
N VAL A 73 -4.85 -7.80 3.41
CA VAL A 73 -4.06 -8.80 2.67
C VAL A 73 -4.42 -8.84 1.18
N LEU A 74 -5.71 -8.86 0.84
CA LEU A 74 -6.17 -8.90 -0.55
C LEU A 74 -5.76 -7.67 -1.36
N SER A 75 -5.97 -6.47 -0.82
CA SER A 75 -5.62 -5.23 -1.51
C SER A 75 -4.11 -5.08 -1.69
N ALA A 76 -3.30 -5.55 -0.74
CA ALA A 76 -1.83 -5.56 -0.91
C ALA A 76 -1.39 -6.56 -1.97
N LEU A 77 -2.00 -7.74 -2.02
CA LEU A 77 -1.69 -8.75 -3.01
C LEU A 77 -2.05 -8.26 -4.42
N VAL A 78 -3.26 -7.73 -4.60
CA VAL A 78 -3.69 -7.15 -5.88
C VAL A 78 -2.78 -5.99 -6.26
N GLY A 79 -2.48 -5.08 -5.33
CA GLY A 79 -1.54 -3.98 -5.55
C GLY A 79 -0.18 -4.46 -6.05
N LEU A 80 0.42 -5.47 -5.40
CA LEU A 80 1.70 -6.05 -5.79
C LEU A 80 1.65 -6.68 -7.18
N LEU A 81 0.64 -7.49 -7.47
CA LEU A 81 0.48 -8.13 -8.78
C LEU A 81 0.29 -7.09 -9.89
N SER A 82 -0.55 -6.07 -9.66
CA SER A 82 -0.76 -4.97 -10.59
C SER A 82 0.51 -4.14 -10.80
N GLY A 83 1.27 -3.84 -9.74
CA GLY A 83 2.55 -3.13 -9.81
C GLY A 83 3.58 -3.93 -10.61
N ALA A 84 3.77 -5.21 -10.29
CA ALA A 84 4.70 -6.10 -10.98
C ALA A 84 4.34 -6.28 -12.48
N TYR A 85 3.06 -6.48 -12.78
CA TYR A 85 2.58 -6.55 -14.16
C TYR A 85 2.86 -5.25 -14.92
N SER A 86 2.57 -4.10 -14.28
CA SER A 86 2.71 -2.78 -14.88
C SER A 86 4.16 -2.46 -15.25
N VAL A 87 5.15 -2.92 -14.47
CA VAL A 87 6.57 -2.76 -14.84
C VAL A 87 6.87 -3.35 -16.22
N GLY A 88 6.43 -4.60 -16.47
CA GLY A 88 6.62 -5.28 -17.75
C GLY A 88 5.79 -4.67 -18.87
N TYR A 89 4.58 -4.22 -18.56
CA TYR A 89 3.70 -3.53 -19.52
C TYR A 89 4.30 -2.18 -19.96
N LEU A 90 4.69 -1.33 -19.01
CA LEU A 90 5.31 -0.02 -19.29
C LEU A 90 6.63 -0.19 -20.01
N ARG A 91 7.44 -1.21 -19.70
CA ARG A 91 8.67 -1.51 -20.47
C ARG A 91 8.41 -1.68 -21.96
N ARG A 92 7.37 -2.43 -22.31
CA ARG A 92 7.03 -2.71 -23.71
C ARG A 92 6.48 -1.47 -24.41
N ASN A 93 5.75 -0.62 -23.69
CA ASN A 93 5.18 0.60 -24.24
C ASN A 93 6.19 1.75 -24.37
N ASP A 94 7.12 1.88 -23.42
CA ASP A 94 8.26 2.80 -23.52
C ASP A 94 9.10 2.50 -24.76
N ALA A 95 9.38 1.22 -25.02
CA ALA A 95 10.15 0.78 -26.19
C ALA A 95 9.46 1.11 -27.53
N ARG A 96 8.14 1.34 -27.49
CA ARG A 96 7.32 1.74 -28.65
C ARG A 96 7.08 3.26 -28.70
N GLY A 97 7.64 4.04 -27.78
CA GLY A 97 7.46 5.49 -27.70
C GLY A 97 6.06 5.93 -27.26
N LEU A 98 5.25 5.04 -26.68
CA LEU A 98 3.84 5.30 -26.34
C LEU A 98 3.65 5.94 -24.95
N VAL A 99 4.70 5.98 -24.13
CA VAL A 99 4.66 6.47 -22.74
C VAL A 99 5.72 7.54 -22.53
N SER A 100 5.29 8.71 -22.04
CA SER A 100 6.20 9.78 -21.69
C SER A 100 6.84 9.55 -20.31
N PRO A 101 8.05 10.09 -20.05
CA PRO A 101 8.68 10.01 -18.73
C PRO A 101 7.83 10.61 -17.59
N GLY A 102 7.00 11.62 -17.91
CA GLY A 102 6.06 12.24 -16.96
C GLY A 102 4.96 11.29 -16.55
N ARG A 103 4.25 10.69 -17.52
CA ARG A 103 3.17 9.70 -17.27
C ARG A 103 3.68 8.51 -16.46
N ARG A 104 4.92 8.10 -16.69
CA ARG A 104 5.54 7.01 -15.93
C ARG A 104 5.85 7.38 -14.48
N ARG A 105 6.32 8.60 -14.22
CA ARG A 105 6.49 9.10 -12.84
C ARG A 105 5.18 9.16 -12.09
N GLU A 106 4.16 9.68 -12.75
CA GLU A 106 2.82 9.77 -12.19
C GLU A 106 2.29 8.37 -11.84
N PHE A 107 2.45 7.40 -12.73
CA PHE A 107 2.08 6.00 -12.46
C PHE A 107 2.82 5.40 -11.24
N ASP A 108 4.15 5.58 -11.19
CA ASP A 108 4.99 5.05 -10.09
C ASP A 108 4.64 5.66 -8.72
N ALA A 109 4.03 6.85 -8.68
CA ALA A 109 3.57 7.52 -7.47
C ALA A 109 2.09 7.23 -7.14
N LEU A 110 1.21 7.24 -8.14
CA LEU A 110 -0.23 7.07 -7.95
C LEU A 110 -0.62 5.64 -7.56
N VAL A 111 0.08 4.61 -8.05
CA VAL A 111 -0.25 3.22 -7.69
C VAL A 111 -0.05 2.95 -6.19
N PRO A 112 1.11 3.27 -5.59
CA PRO A 112 1.26 3.13 -4.15
C PRO A 112 0.35 4.08 -3.36
N LEU A 113 0.07 5.29 -3.87
CA LEU A 113 -0.85 6.23 -3.23
C LEU A 113 -2.30 5.71 -3.19
N TYR A 114 -2.75 5.05 -4.26
CA TYR A 114 -4.04 4.36 -4.29
C TYR A 114 -4.11 3.24 -3.24
N VAL A 115 -3.03 2.43 -3.13
CA VAL A 115 -2.92 1.38 -2.11
C VAL A 115 -2.91 1.98 -0.70
N PHE A 116 -2.32 3.16 -0.50
CA PHE A 116 -2.43 3.89 0.76
C PHE A 116 -3.88 4.32 1.05
N ALA A 117 -4.56 4.92 0.06
CA ALA A 117 -5.91 5.48 0.23
C ALA A 117 -6.94 4.41 0.60
N ILE A 118 -6.96 3.27 -0.10
CA ILE A 118 -7.91 2.17 0.21
C ILE A 118 -7.74 1.65 1.64
N ARG A 119 -6.49 1.52 2.10
CA ARG A 119 -6.17 1.05 3.45
C ARG A 119 -6.52 2.04 4.55
N ALA A 120 -6.32 3.32 4.27
CA ALA A 120 -6.68 4.38 5.20
C ALA A 120 -8.19 4.38 5.45
N ASP A 121 -9.01 4.10 4.43
CA ASP A 121 -10.46 3.95 4.57
C ASP A 121 -10.82 2.73 5.45
N ASP A 122 -10.30 1.55 5.11
CA ASP A 122 -10.61 0.29 5.81
C ASP A 122 -10.16 0.24 7.28
N THR A 123 -9.13 1.00 7.63
CA THR A 123 -8.62 1.08 9.00
C THR A 123 -9.32 2.15 9.85
N GLY A 124 -10.23 2.94 9.26
CA GLY A 124 -11.02 3.96 9.98
C GLY A 124 -10.46 5.38 9.92
N LEU A 125 -9.38 5.61 9.15
CA LEU A 125 -8.73 6.92 8.99
C LEU A 125 -9.57 7.91 8.12
N GLY A 126 -10.70 7.46 7.56
CA GLY A 126 -11.61 8.26 6.73
C GLY A 126 -12.94 8.65 7.39
N VAL A 127 -13.25 8.17 8.60
CA VAL A 127 -14.55 8.40 9.26
C VAL A 127 -14.39 9.41 10.41
N PRO A 128 -14.83 10.68 10.26
CA PRO A 128 -14.94 11.59 11.39
C PRO A 128 -16.06 11.10 12.32
N GLY A 129 -15.66 10.54 13.46
CA GLY A 129 -16.58 10.22 14.55
C GLY A 129 -17.11 8.79 14.55
N ARG A 130 -16.38 7.89 15.22
CA ARG A 130 -17.04 6.87 16.04
C ARG A 130 -16.80 7.25 17.49
N VAL A 131 -17.85 7.75 18.12
CA VAL A 131 -17.95 7.95 19.57
C VAL A 131 -17.62 6.61 20.24
N PRO A 132 -16.77 6.59 21.29
CA PRO A 132 -16.55 5.37 22.06
C PRO A 132 -17.90 4.89 22.60
N GLN A 133 -18.31 3.68 22.21
CA GLN A 133 -19.46 3.02 22.82
C GLN A 133 -19.03 2.55 24.22
N PRO A 134 -19.87 2.77 25.25
CA PRO A 134 -19.56 2.46 26.65
C PRO A 134 -19.41 0.95 26.91
#